data_AF-A0A4S4KAB8-F1
#
_entry.id   AF-A0A4S4KAB8-F1
#
_cell.length_a   1.000
_cell.length_b   1.000
_cell.length_c   1.000
_cell.angle_alpha   90.00
_cell.angle_beta   90.00
_cell.angle_gamma   90.00
#
_symmetry.space_group_name_H-M   'P 1'
#
loop_
_entity.id
_entity.type
_entity.pdbx_description
1 polymer ?
#
loop_
_entity_poly.entity_id
_entity_poly.type
_entity_poly.pdbx_seq_one_letter_code
_entity_poly.pdbx_strand_id
1 'polypeptide(L)'
;MATFQQVFKLLDQTPGLTSYITLQTVLDFVAIVPKLKEAIVHLQDATWVPEDVPSVLPDTVCAFIGGKLGIPLDLVDGMWDGLKIYIWECKLNAKDNEMKPNEFDEIDISLSDALSAS
;
A
#
# COMPACT_ATOMS: atom_id res chain seq x y z
N MET A 1 -3.05 -12.33 -1.82
CA MET A 1 -3.61 -11.02 -2.21
C MET A 1 -4.90 -10.84 -1.42
N ALA A 2 -4.94 -9.93 -0.44
CA ALA A 2 -6.14 -9.71 0.37
C ALA A 2 -7.24 -9.05 -0.48
N THR A 3 -8.48 -9.50 -0.38
CA THR A 3 -9.60 -8.91 -1.11
C THR A 3 -10.09 -7.64 -0.41
N PHE A 4 -10.67 -6.70 -1.17
CA PHE A 4 -11.23 -5.45 -0.64
C PHE A 4 -12.19 -5.67 0.54
N GLN A 5 -13.00 -6.73 0.49
CA GLN A 5 -13.91 -7.11 1.57
C GLN A 5 -13.18 -7.51 2.86
N GLN A 6 -11.99 -8.13 2.76
CA GLN A 6 -11.18 -8.48 3.93
C GLN A 6 -10.57 -7.24 4.56
N VAL A 7 -10.07 -6.30 3.74
CA VAL A 7 -9.55 -5.01 4.23
C VAL A 7 -10.65 -4.22 4.92
N PHE A 8 -11.83 -4.12 4.32
CA PHE A 8 -12.95 -3.41 4.92
C PHE A 8 -13.37 -4.05 6.25
N LYS A 9 -13.43 -5.39 6.31
CA LYS A 9 -13.75 -6.11 7.55
C LYS A 9 -12.72 -5.91 8.66
N LEU A 10 -11.44 -5.76 8.32
CA LEU A 10 -10.38 -5.46 9.28
C LEU A 10 -10.49 -4.03 9.81
N LEU A 11 -10.80 -3.06 8.93
CA LEU A 11 -11.02 -1.67 9.34
C LEU A 11 -12.28 -1.50 10.20
N ASP A 12 -13.32 -2.28 9.94
CA ASP A 12 -14.58 -2.25 10.71
C ASP A 12 -14.42 -2.77 12.15
N GLN A 13 -13.28 -3.39 12.49
CA GLN A 13 -12.96 -3.78 13.87
C GLN A 13 -12.65 -2.58 14.77
N THR A 14 -12.31 -1.43 14.18
CA THR A 14 -12.10 -0.19 14.92
C THR A 14 -13.39 0.63 14.94
N PRO A 15 -14.01 0.84 16.12
CA PRO A 15 -15.29 1.55 16.22
C PRO A 15 -15.23 2.94 15.60
N GLY A 16 -16.15 3.24 14.67
CA GLY A 16 -16.26 4.54 14.03
C GLY A 16 -15.22 4.83 12.93
N LEU A 17 -14.23 3.95 12.73
CA LEU A 17 -13.19 4.14 11.72
C LEU A 17 -13.78 4.20 10.31
N THR A 18 -14.58 3.20 9.93
CA THR A 18 -15.23 3.10 8.61
C THR A 18 -16.25 4.21 8.34
N SER A 19 -16.75 4.89 9.38
CA SER A 19 -17.64 6.04 9.26
C SER A 19 -16.89 7.37 9.12
N TYR A 20 -15.61 7.41 9.50
CA TYR A 20 -14.78 8.62 9.51
C TYR A 20 -13.82 8.68 8.33
N ILE A 21 -13.26 7.55 7.90
CA ILE A 21 -12.26 7.50 6.84
C ILE A 21 -12.88 7.21 5.47
N THR A 22 -12.34 7.84 4.44
CA THR A 22 -12.73 7.54 3.05
C THR A 22 -11.85 6.45 2.46
N LEU A 23 -12.28 5.85 1.35
CA LEU A 23 -11.42 4.94 0.60
C LEU A 23 -10.13 5.63 0.14
N GLN A 24 -10.19 6.91 -0.22
CA GLN A 24 -9.01 7.68 -0.59
C GLN A 24 -8.02 7.77 0.58
N THR A 25 -8.52 8.00 1.81
CA THR A 25 -7.69 8.03 3.03
C THR A 25 -6.97 6.70 3.24
N VAL A 26 -7.65 5.56 3.01
CA VAL A 26 -7.05 4.22 3.10
C VAL A 26 -5.95 4.05 2.04
N LEU A 27 -6.20 4.45 0.81
CA LEU A 27 -5.22 4.38 -0.27
C LEU A 27 -4.00 5.27 0.00
N ASP A 28 -4.21 6.47 0.51
CA ASP A 28 -3.14 7.41 0.87
C ASP A 28 -2.31 6.86 2.03
N PHE A 29 -2.95 6.24 3.03
CA PHE A 29 -2.26 5.56 4.13
C PHE A 29 -1.37 4.43 3.59
N VAL A 30 -1.93 3.55 2.76
CA VAL A 30 -1.19 2.45 2.10
C VAL A 30 -0.06 2.96 1.20
N ALA A 31 -0.18 4.16 0.62
CA ALA A 31 0.86 4.74 -0.22
C ALA A 31 1.98 5.45 0.57
N ILE A 32 1.67 5.99 1.74
CA ILE A 32 2.61 6.78 2.56
C ILE A 32 3.40 5.87 3.51
N VAL A 33 2.74 4.99 4.25
CA VAL A 33 3.37 4.21 5.33
C VAL A 33 4.53 3.33 4.84
N PRO A 34 4.49 2.65 3.67
CA PRO A 34 5.65 1.92 3.16
C PRO A 34 6.89 2.79 2.95
N LYS A 35 6.72 4.07 2.61
CA LYS A 35 7.81 5.03 2.40
C LYS A 35 8.46 5.45 3.72
N LEU A 36 7.78 5.21 4.84
CA LEU A 36 8.27 5.49 6.18
C LEU A 36 8.90 4.25 6.84
N LYS A 37 8.93 3.08 6.18
CA LYS A 37 9.47 1.83 6.76
C LYS A 37 10.85 2.00 7.37
N GLU A 38 11.77 2.64 6.65
CA GLU A 38 13.13 2.89 7.15
C GLU A 38 13.13 3.75 8.42
N ALA A 39 12.35 4.83 8.43
CA ALA A 39 12.17 5.67 9.62
C ALA A 39 11.51 4.91 10.78
N ILE A 40 10.50 4.08 10.49
CA ILE A 40 9.82 3.25 11.49
C ILE A 40 10.82 2.29 12.12
N VAL A 41 11.65 1.60 11.33
CA VAL A 41 12.70 0.67 11.78
C VAL A 41 13.73 1.38 12.65
N HIS A 42 14.21 2.56 12.25
CA HIS A 42 15.19 3.34 13.03
C HIS A 42 14.67 3.84 14.37
N LEU A 43 13.36 3.97 14.52
CA LEU A 43 12.71 4.41 15.75
C LEU A 43 12.32 3.24 16.66
N GLN A 44 12.56 1.98 16.24
CA GLN A 44 12.33 0.82 17.10
C GLN A 44 13.48 0.64 18.10
N ASP A 45 13.17 -0.06 19.20
CA ASP A 45 14.15 -0.39 20.23
C ASP A 45 15.29 -1.26 19.67
N ALA A 46 16.46 -1.22 20.31
CA ALA A 46 17.66 -1.95 19.86
C ALA A 46 17.48 -3.48 19.85
N THR A 47 16.47 -3.99 20.55
CA THR A 47 16.14 -5.42 20.58
C THR A 47 15.18 -5.84 19.46
N TRP A 48 14.68 -4.91 18.66
CA TRP A 48 13.66 -5.18 17.65
C TRP A 48 14.25 -5.74 16.36
N VAL A 49 13.56 -6.71 15.74
CA VAL A 49 14.02 -7.42 14.54
C VAL A 49 13.45 -6.74 13.29
N PRO A 50 14.28 -6.28 12.34
CA PRO A 50 13.87 -5.59 11.11
C PRO A 50 12.84 -6.30 10.24
N GLU A 51 12.79 -7.62 10.34
CA GLU A 51 11.93 -8.50 9.55
C GLU A 51 10.51 -8.61 10.13
N ASP A 52 10.33 -8.27 11.41
CA ASP A 52 9.03 -8.31 12.06
C ASP A 52 8.21 -7.06 11.74
N VAL A 53 6.89 -7.17 11.78
CA VAL A 53 6.00 -6.00 11.68
C VAL A 53 5.88 -5.34 13.06
N PRO A 54 6.05 -4.00 13.16
CA PRO A 54 5.83 -3.30 14.41
C PRO A 54 4.41 -3.49 14.91
N SER A 55 4.24 -3.81 16.19
CA SER A 55 2.92 -3.93 16.80
C SER A 55 2.19 -2.59 16.80
N VAL A 56 2.93 -1.51 17.05
CA VAL A 56 2.45 -0.12 17.11
C VAL A 56 3.41 0.75 16.30
N LEU A 57 2.91 1.82 15.71
CA LEU A 57 3.77 2.82 15.07
C LEU A 57 4.40 3.73 16.13
N PRO A 58 5.64 4.22 15.90
CA PRO A 58 6.23 5.25 16.75
C PRO A 58 5.39 6.53 16.76
N ASP A 59 5.27 7.20 17.91
CA ASP A 59 4.43 8.40 18.09
C ASP A 59 4.69 9.48 17.04
N THR A 60 5.96 9.72 16.69
CA THR A 60 6.36 10.69 15.67
C THR A 60 5.80 10.33 14.29
N VAL A 61 5.75 9.05 13.96
CA VAL A 61 5.20 8.53 12.71
C VAL A 61 3.67 8.65 12.71
N CYS A 62 3.01 8.30 13.82
CA CYS A 62 1.57 8.50 13.98
C CYS A 62 1.17 9.98 13.83
N ALA A 63 1.88 10.88 14.50
CA ALA A 63 1.65 12.32 14.41
C ALA A 63 1.82 12.85 12.98
N PHE A 64 2.86 12.40 12.27
CA PHE A 64 3.08 12.77 10.87
C PHE A 64 1.94 12.29 9.95
N ILE A 65 1.53 11.03 10.09
CA ILE A 65 0.46 10.45 9.27
C ILE A 65 -0.87 11.12 9.57
N GLY A 66 -1.23 11.26 10.86
CA GLY A 66 -2.45 11.93 11.29
C GLY A 66 -2.52 13.36 10.78
N GLY A 67 -1.43 14.12 10.88
CA GLY A 67 -1.34 15.48 10.34
C GLY A 67 -1.43 15.54 8.81
N LYS A 68 -0.86 14.56 8.11
CA LYS A 68 -0.87 14.52 6.63
C LYS A 68 -2.21 14.09 6.06
N LEU A 69 -2.91 13.19 6.73
CA LEU A 69 -4.22 12.68 6.31
C LEU A 69 -5.40 13.45 6.92
N GLY A 70 -5.13 14.33 7.89
CA GLY A 70 -6.16 15.09 8.59
C GLY A 70 -7.06 14.23 9.47
N ILE A 71 -6.52 13.17 10.07
CA ILE A 71 -7.29 12.22 10.90
C ILE A 71 -6.74 12.15 12.33
N PRO A 72 -7.60 11.82 13.33
CA PRO A 72 -7.18 11.58 14.71
C PRO A 72 -6.18 10.44 14.82
N LEU A 73 -5.28 10.52 15.80
CA LEU A 73 -4.25 9.51 16.05
C LEU A 73 -4.86 8.13 16.38
N ASP A 74 -5.95 8.09 17.14
CA ASP A 74 -6.67 6.85 17.45
C ASP A 74 -7.12 6.10 16.18
N LEU A 75 -7.42 6.84 15.10
CA LEU A 75 -7.78 6.25 13.81
C LEU A 75 -6.55 5.82 13.00
N VAL A 76 -5.41 6.48 13.18
CA VAL A 76 -4.12 6.04 12.62
C VAL A 76 -3.75 4.67 13.19
N ASP A 77 -3.91 4.49 14.50
CA ASP A 77 -3.63 3.21 15.17
C ASP A 77 -4.58 2.11 14.67
N GLY A 78 -5.89 2.40 14.56
CA GLY A 78 -6.85 1.45 14.01
C GLY A 78 -6.58 1.05 12.55
N MET A 79 -6.16 2.01 11.72
CA MET A 79 -5.72 1.70 10.34
C MET A 79 -4.44 0.89 10.32
N TRP A 80 -3.47 1.18 11.19
CA TRP A 80 -2.25 0.41 11.30
C TRP A 80 -2.57 -1.04 11.69
N ASP A 81 -3.40 -1.26 12.71
CA ASP A 81 -3.77 -2.61 13.13
C ASP A 81 -4.44 -3.43 12.02
N GLY A 82 -5.32 -2.81 11.23
CA GLY A 82 -5.99 -3.47 10.12
C GLY A 82 -5.12 -3.71 8.89
N LEU A 83 -4.10 -2.87 8.65
CA LEU A 83 -3.35 -2.83 7.39
C LEU A 83 -1.87 -3.20 7.52
N LYS A 84 -1.33 -3.31 8.74
CA LYS A 84 0.12 -3.46 8.96
C LYS A 84 0.74 -4.64 8.22
N ILE A 85 0.10 -5.81 8.25
CA ILE A 85 0.59 -6.99 7.52
C ILE A 85 0.65 -6.71 6.01
N TYR A 86 -0.42 -6.15 5.47
CA TYR A 86 -0.49 -5.80 4.05
C TYR A 86 0.60 -4.78 3.68
N ILE A 87 0.77 -3.73 4.47
CA ILE A 87 1.76 -2.67 4.24
C ILE A 87 3.18 -3.21 4.39
N TRP A 88 3.43 -4.09 5.37
CA TRP A 88 4.75 -4.61 5.70
C TRP A 88 5.24 -5.67 4.70
N GLU A 89 4.35 -6.58 4.30
CA GLU A 89 4.68 -7.69 3.39
C GLU A 89 4.55 -7.31 1.92
N CYS A 90 3.71 -6.33 1.57
CA CYS A 90 3.62 -5.85 0.20
C CYS A 90 4.91 -5.09 -0.13
N LYS A 91 5.87 -5.81 -0.72
CA LYS A 91 6.94 -5.19 -1.50
C LYS A 91 6.24 -4.44 -2.62
N LEU A 92 6.07 -3.12 -2.47
CA LEU A 92 5.87 -2.26 -3.63
C LEU A 92 7.11 -2.51 -4.49
N ASN A 93 7.00 -3.39 -5.47
CA ASN A 93 8.05 -3.66 -6.44
C ASN A 93 8.27 -2.34 -7.18
N ALA A 94 9.19 -1.52 -6.68
CA ALA A 94 9.70 -0.37 -7.39
C ALA A 94 10.37 -0.75 -8.72
N LYS A 95 10.53 -2.07 -8.98
CA LYS A 95 11.06 -2.63 -10.23
C LYS A 95 10.02 -2.86 -11.33
N ASP A 96 8.71 -2.75 -11.05
CA ASP A 96 7.70 -2.94 -12.10
C ASP A 96 7.36 -1.62 -12.86
N ASN A 97 8.06 -0.52 -12.52
CA ASN A 97 8.00 0.76 -13.25
C ASN A 97 9.30 1.09 -14.00
N GLU A 98 10.15 0.11 -14.31
CA GLU A 98 11.04 0.23 -15.48
C GLU A 98 10.18 -0.03 -16.72
N MET A 99 9.53 1.02 -17.22
CA MET A 99 9.09 1.02 -18.62
C MET A 99 10.35 0.89 -19.47
N LYS A 100 10.64 -0.33 -19.93
CA LYS A 100 11.72 -0.56 -20.89
C LYS A 100 11.41 0.29 -22.13
N PRO A 101 12.26 1.24 -22.52
CA PRO A 101 11.93 2.16 -23.61
C PRO A 101 11.86 1.53 -25.01
N ASN A 102 12.00 0.20 -25.16
CA ASN A 102 12.21 -0.46 -26.45
C ASN A 102 11.33 -1.71 -26.68
N GLU A 103 10.07 -1.74 -26.27
CA GLU A 103 9.15 -2.86 -26.59
C GLU A 103 8.11 -2.48 -27.67
N PHE A 104 8.52 -1.65 -28.64
CA PHE A 104 7.78 -1.34 -29.86
C PHE A 104 8.57 -1.71 -31.12
N ASP A 105 9.21 -2.88 -31.13
CA ASP A 105 9.70 -3.47 -32.37
C ASP A 105 9.04 -4.84 -32.59
N GLU A 106 8.60 -5.05 -33.83
CA GLU A 106 7.95 -6.23 -34.41
C GLU A 106 6.45 -6.42 -34.12
N ILE A 107 5.64 -5.53 -34.69
CA ILE A 107 4.38 -6.00 -35.30
C ILE A 107 4.74 -6.49 -36.70
N ASP A 108 4.98 -7.79 -36.85
CA ASP A 108 5.00 -8.46 -38.16
C ASP A 108 3.57 -8.50 -38.69
N ILE A 109 3.19 -7.49 -39.47
CA ILE A 109 1.93 -7.49 -40.20
C ILE A 109 2.14 -8.36 -41.45
N SER A 110 2.14 -9.68 -41.29
CA SER A 110 2.04 -10.58 -42.43
C SER A 110 0.62 -10.52 -43.00
N LEU A 111 0.35 -9.46 -43.78
CA LEU A 111 -0.77 -9.33 -44.70
C LEU A 111 -0.52 -10.28 -45.87
N SER A 112 -0.85 -11.55 -45.69
CA SER A 112 -0.94 -12.51 -46.78
C SER A 112 -2.38 -13.00 -46.93
N ASP A 113 -3.07 -12.33 -47.87
CA ASP A 113 -4.06 -12.89 -48.79
C ASP A 113 -5.28 -13.62 -48.22
N ALA A 114 -6.18 -12.85 -47.61
CA ALA A 114 -7.61 -13.17 -47.60
C ALA A 114 -8.33 -12.47 -48.78
N LEU A 115 -7.92 -12.78 -50.02
CA LEU A 115 -8.67 -12.44 -51.24
C LEU A 115 -8.69 -13.66 -52.17
N SER A 116 -9.40 -14.70 -51.76
CA SER A 116 -9.95 -15.69 -52.69
C SER A 116 -11.26 -16.25 -52.14
N ALA A 117 -12.30 -15.44 -52.22
CA ALA A 117 -13.69 -15.90 -52.15
C ALA A 117 -14.62 -14.80 -52.68
N SER A 118 -14.69 -14.65 -54.00
CA SER A 118 -15.92 -14.43 -54.78
C SER A 118 -15.58 -14.28 -56.26
#